data_AF-A0A8X6V3N5-F1
#
_entry.id   AF-A0A8X6V3N5-F1
#
_cell.length_a   1.000
_cell.length_b   1.000
_cell.length_c   1.000
_cell.angle_alpha   90.00
_cell.angle_beta   90.00
_cell.angle_gamma   90.00
#
_symmetry.space_group_name_H-M   'P 1'
#
loop_
_entity.id
_entity.type
_entity.pdbx_description
1 polymer ?
#
loop_
_entity_poly.entity_id
_entity_poly.type
_entity_poly.pdbx_seq_one_letter_code
_entity_poly.pdbx_strand_id
1 'polypeptide(L)'
;MSRLTFKKADKNTERQAKLAVHKCRSSDLGVTFNKADKNTEMQAKLAVHKCRSSDLGDLVFLADFSMHELLLVLNALDPKKSPGPDNIHGVMITHLGPSGAQRLLDIFNQSWKSGRLPHEWKRATIIQIRKPGNPLRVINRLL
;
A
#
# COMPACT_ATOMS: atom_id res chain seq x y z
N MET A 1 14.75 -14.27 -36.57
CA MET A 1 14.16 -13.38 -35.56
C MET A 1 15.29 -12.80 -34.70
N SER A 2 15.64 -11.53 -34.92
CA SER A 2 16.80 -10.90 -34.28
C SER A 2 16.52 -10.56 -32.80
N ARG A 3 17.42 -11.01 -31.92
CA ARG A 3 17.35 -10.86 -30.47
C ARG A 3 17.79 -9.45 -30.08
N LEU A 4 16.86 -8.59 -29.64
CA LEU A 4 17.17 -7.27 -29.10
C LEU A 4 17.84 -7.41 -27.72
N THR A 5 19.08 -6.98 -27.59
CA THR A 5 19.78 -6.88 -26.30
C THR A 5 19.68 -5.46 -25.74
N PHE A 6 19.12 -5.32 -24.55
CA PHE A 6 19.07 -4.06 -23.81
C PHE A 6 20.46 -3.71 -23.27
N LYS A 7 21.12 -2.71 -23.85
CA LYS A 7 22.38 -2.15 -23.33
C LYS A 7 22.08 -1.14 -22.23
N LYS A 8 22.70 -1.33 -21.07
CA LYS A 8 22.66 -0.37 -19.94
C LYS A 8 23.26 0.96 -20.40
N ALA A 9 22.59 2.07 -20.08
CA ALA A 9 23.05 3.42 -20.44
C ALA A 9 24.45 3.71 -19.89
N ASP A 10 25.24 4.47 -20.66
CA ASP A 10 26.59 4.87 -20.29
C ASP A 10 26.57 5.82 -19.08
N LYS A 11 27.54 5.67 -18.18
CA LYS A 11 27.69 6.48 -16.95
C LYS A 11 27.81 7.98 -17.25
N ASN A 12 28.21 8.36 -18.47
CA ASN A 12 28.28 9.75 -18.90
C ASN A 12 26.88 10.36 -19.11
N THR A 13 25.93 9.61 -19.66
CA THR A 13 24.54 10.06 -19.83
C THR A 13 23.86 10.27 -18.49
N GLU A 14 24.18 9.42 -17.51
CA GLU A 14 23.68 9.53 -16.13
C GLU A 14 24.29 10.74 -15.39
N ARG A 15 25.56 11.07 -15.67
CA ARG A 15 26.22 12.29 -15.16
C ARG A 15 25.63 13.56 -15.76
N GLN A 16 25.32 13.59 -17.05
CA GLN A 16 24.70 14.75 -17.69
C GLN A 16 23.26 15.01 -17.19
N ALA A 17 22.48 13.95 -16.94
CA ALA A 17 21.15 14.09 -16.34
C ALA A 17 21.22 14.63 -14.89
N LYS A 18 22.18 14.17 -14.09
CA LYS A 18 22.39 14.68 -12.72
C LYS A 18 22.82 16.14 -12.69
N LEU A 19 23.65 16.57 -13.64
CA LEU A 19 24.10 17.95 -13.75
C LEU A 19 22.96 18.90 -14.18
N ALA A 20 22.07 18.45 -15.06
CA ALA A 20 20.89 19.22 -15.49
C ALA A 20 19.89 19.43 -14.33
N VAL A 21 19.68 18.42 -13.49
CA VAL A 21 18.81 18.53 -12.30
C VAL A 21 19.39 19.49 -11.25
N HIS A 22 20.72 19.54 -11.09
CA HIS A 22 21.35 20.45 -10.12
C HIS A 22 21.41 21.91 -10.59
N LYS A 23 21.33 22.16 -11.91
CA LYS A 23 21.39 23.52 -12.47
C LYS A 23 20.05 24.26 -12.42
N CYS A 24 18.93 23.56 -12.24
CA CYS A 24 17.58 24.17 -12.19
C CYS A 24 17.11 24.52 -10.77
N ARG A 25 18.02 24.88 -9.85
CA ARG A 25 17.67 25.07 -8.43
C ARG A 25 17.91 26.46 -7.83
N SER A 26 18.19 27.51 -8.61
CA SER A 26 18.27 28.87 -8.01
C SER A 26 18.01 30.08 -8.90
N SER A 27 17.33 29.96 -10.04
CA SER A 27 17.01 31.15 -10.82
C SER A 27 15.70 30.98 -11.55
N ASP A 28 14.60 31.02 -10.81
CA ASP A 28 13.36 31.71 -11.17
C ASP A 28 12.44 31.64 -9.93
N LEU A 29 11.88 32.80 -9.54
CA LEU A 29 11.27 33.15 -8.25
C LEU A 29 12.25 33.48 -7.11
N GLY A 30 12.57 34.77 -7.01
CA GLY A 30 13.31 35.35 -5.88
C GLY A 30 12.56 35.17 -4.56
N VAL A 31 12.88 34.12 -3.82
CA VAL A 31 12.57 33.96 -2.39
C VAL A 31 13.87 33.72 -1.65
N THR A 32 14.40 34.76 -1.02
CA THR A 32 15.53 34.64 -0.11
C THR A 32 15.00 34.06 1.22
N PHE A 33 15.41 32.84 1.56
CA PHE A 33 15.14 32.27 2.88
C PHE A 33 16.09 32.92 3.89
N ASN A 34 15.67 34.05 4.47
CA ASN A 34 16.27 34.56 5.69
C ASN A 34 15.96 33.57 6.84
N LYS A 35 16.98 33.28 7.66
CA LYS A 35 16.93 32.37 8.80
C LYS A 35 15.65 32.63 9.62
N ALA A 36 14.76 31.64 9.67
CA ALA A 36 13.36 31.77 10.08
C ALA A 36 13.13 32.71 11.27
N ASP A 37 12.19 33.66 11.11
CA ASP A 37 11.65 34.42 12.22
C ASP A 37 11.02 33.46 13.23
N LYS A 38 11.50 33.48 14.48
CA LYS A 38 11.02 32.62 15.58
C LYS A 38 9.51 32.73 15.79
N ASN A 39 8.91 33.86 15.42
CA ASN A 39 7.47 34.07 15.45
C ASN A 39 6.76 33.22 14.39
N THR A 40 7.29 33.17 13.16
CA THR A 40 6.77 32.32 12.08
C THR A 40 6.88 30.84 12.44
N GLU A 41 7.97 30.44 13.09
CA GLU A 41 8.12 29.07 13.62
C GLU A 41 7.10 28.77 14.73
N MET A 42 6.85 29.72 15.63
CA MET A 42 5.86 29.58 16.71
C MET A 42 4.43 29.51 16.17
N GLN A 43 4.08 30.36 15.20
CA GLN A 43 2.78 30.33 14.51
C GLN A 43 2.59 29.03 13.74
N ALA A 44 3.63 28.53 13.06
CA ALA A 44 3.60 27.23 12.39
C ALA A 44 3.44 26.07 13.40
N LYS A 45 4.15 26.11 14.53
CA LYS A 45 4.00 25.10 15.61
C LYS A 45 2.61 25.14 16.24
N LEU A 46 2.04 26.31 16.45
CA LEU A 46 0.67 26.50 16.95
C LEU A 46 -0.38 26.00 15.95
N ALA A 47 -0.21 26.30 14.66
CA ALA A 47 -1.09 25.78 13.61
C ALA A 47 -1.02 24.24 13.52
N VAL A 48 0.19 23.66 13.58
CA VAL A 48 0.37 22.20 13.60
C VAL A 48 -0.24 21.56 14.84
N HIS A 49 -0.12 22.19 16.01
CA HIS A 49 -0.75 21.72 17.24
C HIS A 49 -2.27 21.83 17.20
N LYS A 50 -2.80 22.93 16.65
CA LYS A 50 -4.26 23.14 16.47
C LYS A 50 -4.86 22.14 15.46
N CYS A 51 -4.12 21.76 14.43
CA CYS A 51 -4.54 20.72 13.50
C CYS A 51 -4.46 19.30 14.10
N ARG A 52 -3.66 19.10 15.16
CA ARG A 52 -3.51 17.81 15.86
C ARG A 52 -4.68 17.48 16.80
N SER A 53 -5.50 18.46 17.18
CA SER A 53 -6.70 18.26 17.99
C SER A 53 -7.98 18.10 17.15
N SER A 54 -7.85 17.75 15.87
CA SER A 54 -9.02 17.47 15.04
C SER A 54 -9.48 16.04 15.32
N ASP A 55 -10.59 15.88 16.02
CA ASP A 55 -11.35 14.62 16.26
C ASP A 55 -11.80 13.91 14.95
N LEU A 56 -11.27 14.31 13.80
CA LEU A 56 -11.55 13.74 12.48
C LEU A 56 -10.98 12.33 12.32
N GLY A 57 -9.95 11.97 13.10
CA GLY A 57 -9.38 10.63 13.12
C GLY A 57 -10.36 9.58 13.62
N ASP A 58 -11.25 9.96 14.55
CA ASP A 58 -12.26 9.05 15.11
C ASP A 58 -13.40 8.81 14.11
N LEU A 59 -13.74 9.80 13.29
CA LEU A 59 -14.81 9.67 12.27
C LEU A 59 -14.48 8.62 11.21
N VAL A 60 -13.20 8.38 10.90
CA VAL A 60 -12.78 7.37 9.91
C VAL A 60 -13.24 5.97 10.32
N PHE A 61 -13.30 5.69 11.63
CA PHE A 61 -13.74 4.38 12.13
C PHE A 61 -15.26 4.29 12.37
N LEU A 62 -15.98 5.39 12.19
CA LEU A 62 -17.44 5.44 12.34
C LEU A 62 -18.19 5.31 11.00
N ALA A 63 -17.49 5.45 9.88
CA ALA A 63 -18.08 5.34 8.55
C ALA A 63 -18.15 3.88 8.06
N ASP A 64 -19.18 3.59 7.28
CA ASP A 64 -19.25 2.37 6.45
C ASP A 64 -18.30 2.51 5.25
N PHE A 65 -17.81 1.37 4.75
CA PHE A 65 -17.06 1.34 3.50
C PHE A 65 -17.95 1.75 2.33
N SER A 66 -17.38 2.53 1.42
CA SER A 66 -18.03 2.96 0.18
C SER A 66 -17.74 2.01 -0.98
N MET A 67 -18.62 2.03 -1.98
CA MET A 67 -18.39 1.30 -3.24
C MET A 67 -17.10 1.76 -3.94
N HIS A 68 -16.78 3.05 -3.85
CA HIS A 68 -15.57 3.59 -4.46
C HIS A 68 -14.30 2.98 -3.86
N GLU A 69 -14.21 2.92 -2.53
CA GLU A 69 -13.09 2.28 -1.84
C GLU A 69 -12.98 0.81 -2.19
N LEU A 70 -14.11 0.09 -2.24
CA LEU A 70 -14.12 -1.32 -2.62
C LEU A 70 -13.55 -1.51 -4.03
N LEU A 71 -14.02 -0.74 -5.02
CA LEU A 71 -13.55 -0.86 -6.40
C LEU A 71 -12.06 -0.52 -6.55
N LEU A 72 -11.55 0.47 -5.81
CA LEU A 72 -10.12 0.78 -5.77
C LEU A 72 -9.30 -0.42 -5.30
N VAL A 73 -9.74 -1.09 -4.23
CA VAL A 73 -9.05 -2.26 -3.68
C VAL A 73 -9.16 -3.45 -4.63
N LEU A 74 -10.32 -3.69 -5.24
CA LEU A 74 -10.49 -4.79 -6.20
C LEU A 74 -9.59 -4.62 -7.43
N ASN A 75 -9.40 -3.40 -7.92
CA ASN A 75 -8.50 -3.11 -9.03
C ASN A 75 -7.02 -3.27 -8.66
N ALA A 76 -6.67 -3.08 -7.39
CA ALA A 76 -5.30 -3.23 -6.88
C ALA A 76 -4.99 -4.65 -6.38
N LEU A 77 -5.96 -5.57 -6.42
CA LEU A 77 -5.81 -6.92 -5.87
C LEU A 77 -4.80 -7.74 -6.68
N ASP A 78 -3.84 -8.38 -6.02
CA ASP A 78 -2.88 -9.29 -6.68
C ASP A 78 -3.52 -10.66 -6.92
N PRO A 79 -3.80 -11.05 -8.19
CA PRO A 79 -4.48 -12.30 -8.50
C PRO A 79 -3.60 -13.54 -8.25
N LYS A 80 -2.29 -13.37 -8.04
CA LYS A 80 -1.34 -14.48 -7.84
C LYS A 80 -1.26 -14.94 -6.39
N LYS A 81 -1.94 -14.27 -5.47
CA LYS A 81 -2.00 -14.69 -4.07
C LYS A 81 -2.75 -16.01 -3.95
N SER A 82 -2.26 -16.86 -3.04
CA SER A 82 -2.90 -18.13 -2.73
C SER A 82 -4.31 -17.90 -2.16
N PRO A 83 -5.29 -18.74 -2.53
CA PRO A 83 -6.64 -18.64 -1.99
C PRO A 83 -6.65 -19.06 -0.52
N GLY A 84 -7.73 -18.70 0.18
CA GLY A 84 -8.01 -19.22 1.52
C GLY A 84 -8.43 -20.70 1.49
N PRO A 85 -8.79 -21.26 2.66
CA PRO A 85 -9.35 -22.61 2.77
C PRO A 85 -10.66 -22.82 1.99
N ASP A 86 -11.34 -21.72 1.65
CA ASP A 86 -12.56 -21.68 0.82
C ASP A 86 -12.27 -21.83 -0.68
N ASN A 87 -10.99 -21.84 -1.07
CA ASN A 87 -10.53 -21.91 -2.47
C ASN A 87 -11.02 -20.74 -3.36
N ILE A 88 -11.40 -19.61 -2.76
CA ILE A 88 -11.78 -18.41 -3.50
C ILE A 88 -10.50 -17.64 -3.86
N HIS A 89 -10.17 -17.62 -5.15
CA HIS A 89 -9.00 -16.88 -5.63
C HIS A 89 -9.32 -15.39 -5.80
N GLY A 90 -8.30 -14.54 -5.62
CA GLY A 90 -8.43 -13.09 -5.86
C GLY A 90 -8.95 -12.77 -7.27
N VAL A 91 -8.56 -13.55 -8.28
CA VAL A 91 -9.07 -13.41 -9.65
C VAL A 91 -10.59 -13.65 -9.74
N MET A 92 -11.18 -14.51 -8.91
CA MET A 92 -12.63 -14.72 -8.93
C MET A 92 -13.35 -13.47 -8.42
N ILE A 93 -12.79 -12.84 -7.38
CA ILE A 93 -13.33 -11.63 -6.76
C ILE A 93 -13.36 -10.47 -7.77
N THR A 94 -12.31 -10.31 -8.58
CA THR A 94 -12.27 -9.26 -9.62
C THR A 94 -13.28 -9.47 -10.75
N HIS A 95 -13.82 -10.68 -10.93
CA HIS A 95 -14.77 -11.02 -11.99
C HIS A 95 -16.24 -11.13 -11.52
N LEU A 96 -16.55 -10.73 -10.29
CA LEU A 96 -17.90 -10.80 -9.71
C LEU A 96 -18.92 -9.84 -10.37
N GLY A 97 -18.45 -8.83 -11.09
CA GLY A 97 -19.28 -7.78 -11.67
C GLY A 97 -19.98 -6.90 -10.63
N PRO A 98 -20.85 -5.97 -11.07
CA PRO A 98 -21.46 -4.96 -10.19
C PRO A 98 -22.31 -5.56 -9.07
N SER A 99 -23.16 -6.56 -9.37
CA SER A 99 -24.03 -7.19 -8.37
C SER A 99 -23.23 -7.93 -7.30
N GLY A 100 -22.16 -8.62 -7.69
CA GLY A 100 -21.29 -9.31 -6.74
C GLY A 100 -20.44 -8.35 -5.91
N ALA A 101 -19.97 -7.24 -6.50
CA ALA A 101 -19.30 -6.17 -5.76
C ALA A 101 -20.24 -5.54 -4.72
N GLN A 102 -21.51 -5.29 -5.06
CA GLN A 102 -22.51 -4.82 -4.10
C GLN A 102 -22.69 -5.82 -2.96
N ARG A 103 -22.83 -7.11 -3.28
CA ARG A 103 -22.98 -8.14 -2.24
C ARG A 103 -21.77 -8.22 -1.32
N LEU A 104 -20.55 -8.07 -1.84
CA LEU A 104 -19.33 -8.01 -1.03
C LEU A 104 -19.33 -6.79 -0.10
N LEU A 105 -19.68 -5.62 -0.64
CA LEU A 105 -19.79 -4.40 0.16
C LEU A 105 -20.76 -4.56 1.32
N ASP A 106 -21.93 -5.15 1.05
CA ASP A 106 -22.94 -5.40 2.08
C ASP A 106 -22.39 -6.33 3.18
N ILE A 107 -21.67 -7.39 2.81
CA ILE A 107 -21.04 -8.32 3.78
C ILE A 107 -19.99 -7.59 4.62
N PHE A 108 -19.11 -6.79 4.01
CA PHE A 108 -18.08 -6.04 4.72
C PHE A 108 -18.70 -5.03 5.70
N ASN A 109 -19.69 -4.25 5.26
CA ASN A 109 -20.35 -3.26 6.11
C ASN A 109 -21.18 -3.89 7.22
N GLN A 110 -21.84 -5.03 6.96
CA GLN A 110 -22.51 -5.79 8.02
C GLN A 110 -21.50 -6.31 9.06
N SER A 111 -20.37 -6.83 8.61
CA SER A 111 -19.30 -7.31 9.50
C SER A 111 -18.71 -6.16 10.33
N TRP A 112 -18.47 -5.00 9.70
CA TRP A 112 -17.97 -3.79 10.33
C TRP A 112 -18.90 -3.29 11.44
N LYS A 113 -20.18 -3.05 11.11
CA LYS A 113 -21.17 -2.55 12.07
C LYS A 113 -21.48 -3.50 13.21
N SER A 114 -21.47 -4.80 12.95
CA SER A 114 -21.74 -5.80 13.99
C SER A 114 -20.51 -6.12 14.84
N GLY A 115 -19.31 -5.69 14.43
CA GLY A 115 -18.05 -6.10 15.05
C GLY A 115 -17.78 -7.61 14.97
N ARG A 116 -18.44 -8.32 14.04
CA ARG A 116 -18.37 -9.78 13.93
C ARG A 116 -17.83 -10.19 12.56
N LEU A 117 -16.74 -10.94 12.57
CA LEU A 117 -16.19 -11.55 11.36
C LEU A 117 -16.85 -12.91 11.09
N PRO A 118 -17.13 -13.25 9.82
CA PRO A 118 -17.48 -14.60 9.39
C PRO A 118 -16.49 -15.64 9.92
N HIS A 119 -17.00 -16.84 10.22
CA HIS A 119 -16.15 -17.94 10.70
C HIS A 119 -15.09 -18.34 9.67
N GLU A 120 -15.46 -18.35 8.39
CA GLU A 120 -14.56 -18.65 7.26
C GLU A 120 -13.32 -17.76 7.24
N TRP A 121 -13.49 -16.44 7.45
CA TRP A 121 -12.38 -15.47 7.42
C TRP A 121 -11.40 -15.63 8.59
N LYS A 122 -11.84 -16.30 9.67
CA LYS A 122 -10.99 -16.60 10.83
C LYS A 122 -10.15 -17.87 10.64
N ARG A 123 -10.33 -18.61 9.53
CA ARG A 123 -9.56 -19.82 9.24
C ARG A 123 -8.46 -19.55 8.22
N ALA A 124 -7.31 -20.20 8.41
CA ALA A 124 -6.18 -20.11 7.49
C ALA A 124 -5.46 -21.46 7.40
N THR A 125 -4.90 -21.75 6.22
CA THR A 125 -4.05 -22.93 6.00
C THR A 125 -2.60 -22.56 6.33
N ILE A 126 -1.99 -23.23 7.30
CA ILE A 126 -0.58 -23.00 7.67
C ILE A 126 0.31 -23.83 6.75
N ILE A 127 1.06 -23.15 5.88
CA ILE A 127 2.05 -23.78 5.00
C ILE A 127 3.44 -23.30 5.40
N GLN A 128 4.31 -24.23 5.79
CA GLN A 128 5.70 -23.91 6.12
C GLN A 128 6.51 -23.72 4.83
N ILE A 129 6.85 -22.48 4.50
CA ILE A 129 7.76 -22.17 3.39
C ILE A 129 9.18 -22.05 3.92
N ARG A 130 10.07 -22.89 3.41
CA ARG A 130 11.49 -22.84 3.75
C ARG A 130 12.15 -21.67 3.03
N LYS A 131 12.88 -20.84 3.79
CA LYS A 131 13.73 -19.80 3.22
C LYS A 131 14.84 -20.46 2.36
N PRO A 132 15.19 -19.88 1.20
CA PRO A 132 16.29 -20.37 0.38
C PRO A 132 17.61 -20.31 1.14
N GLY A 133 18.50 -21.28 0.91
CA GLY A 133 19.85 -21.33 1.49
C GLY A 133 19.99 -22.00 2.87
N ASN A 134 18.90 -22.52 3.44
CA ASN A 134 18.99 -23.27 4.70
C ASN A 134 19.05 -24.79 4.41
N PRO A 135 20.23 -25.45 4.52
CA PRO A 135 20.34 -26.88 4.30
C PRO A 135 19.42 -27.63 5.27
N LEU A 136 18.83 -28.74 4.82
CA LEU A 136 18.08 -29.62 5.70
C LEU A 136 19.01 -30.03 6.85
N ARG A 137 18.75 -29.56 8.08
CA ARG A 137 19.21 -30.30 9.24
C ARG A 137 18.39 -31.58 9.23
N VAL A 138 18.97 -32.65 8.70
CA VAL A 138 18.54 -34.00 9.00
C VAL A 138 18.65 -34.11 10.51
N ILE A 139 17.52 -33.95 11.20
CA ILE A 139 17.43 -34.32 12.59
C ILE A 139 17.50 -35.84 12.54
N ASN A 140 18.64 -36.42 12.90
CA ASN A 140 18.72 -37.85 13.18
C ASN A 140 17.72 -38.13 14.29
N ARG A 141 16.49 -38.47 13.90
CA ARG A 141 15.47 -38.96 14.80
C ARG A 141 15.83 -40.43 14.97
N LEU A 142 16.70 -40.72 15.93
CA LEU A 142 16.85 -42.07 16.46
C LEU A 142 15.47 -42.43 17.03
N LEU A 143 14.78 -43.32 16.32
CA LEU A 143 13.84 -44.26 16.92
C LEU A 143 14.64 -45.48 17.35
#